data_AF-A0A662HJV4-F1
#
_entry.id   AF-A0A662HJV4-F1
#
_cell.length_a   1.000
_cell.length_b   1.000
_cell.length_c   1.000
_cell.angle_alpha   90.00
_cell.angle_beta   90.00
_cell.angle_gamma   90.00
#
_symmetry.space_group_name_H-M   'P 1'
#
loop_
_entity.id
_entity.type
_entity.pdbx_description
1 polymer ?
#
loop_
_entity_poly.entity_id
_entity_poly.type
_entity_poly.pdbx_seq_one_letter_code
_entity_poly.pdbx_strand_id
1 'polypeptide(L)'
;MVGVVSRTALFRSLRRLHRLRLQDPVEEEVRGWSWDRPPLRPRAYLGLWVSEVAYRYCPTRRDVYLRRMGVRGEPGEAMVNGSQVHAVFAAACEDVRRELLLGRPGWEAYEAIAVRAVERLAGLGVNVESKPWLLDLYKRLILTWCAEEWAGLFVEYRVDGWCLGLSRNLRADGLAEGGVVVEVKYGRPHRFHRLALAGYAMALEAEMEVPFDYGVLIYVSESGGRARLSWEPVYISTSLRREFVEARDELIDMLLSGREPPRASSCPSSCPYRGECA
;
A
#
# COMPACT_ATOMS: atom_id res chain seq x y z
N MET A 1 3.48 -8.72 -13.32
CA MET A 1 4.64 -8.32 -14.15
C MET A 1 5.88 -8.33 -13.29
N VAL A 2 7.06 -8.65 -13.84
CA VAL A 2 8.33 -8.72 -13.09
C VAL A 2 9.16 -7.48 -13.39
N GLY A 3 9.86 -6.97 -12.37
CA GLY A 3 10.69 -5.77 -12.45
C GLY A 3 10.10 -4.55 -11.75
N VAL A 4 10.85 -3.45 -11.76
CA VAL A 4 10.40 -2.14 -11.26
C VAL A 4 9.26 -1.64 -12.15
N VAL A 5 8.30 -0.93 -11.56
CA VAL A 5 7.25 -0.27 -12.33
C VAL A 5 7.87 0.90 -13.08
N SER A 6 7.86 0.81 -14.41
CA SER A 6 8.25 1.88 -15.32
C SER A 6 7.01 2.67 -15.74
N ARG A 7 7.15 3.97 -16.03
CA ARG A 7 6.09 4.86 -16.53
C ARG A 7 5.45 4.30 -17.80
N THR A 8 6.29 3.85 -18.73
CA THR A 8 5.84 3.25 -19.99
C THR A 8 5.02 1.99 -19.72
N ALA A 9 5.48 1.14 -18.79
CA ALA A 9 4.80 -0.09 -18.45
C ALA A 9 3.46 0.18 -17.73
N LEU A 10 3.42 1.17 -16.84
CA LEU A 10 2.22 1.66 -16.18
C LEU A 10 1.18 2.08 -17.21
N PHE A 11 1.50 3.00 -18.13
CA PHE A 11 0.55 3.48 -19.14
C PHE A 11 0.04 2.37 -20.07
N ARG A 12 0.90 1.44 -20.48
CA ARG A 12 0.46 0.27 -21.27
C ARG A 12 -0.57 -0.56 -20.50
N SER A 13 -0.40 -0.70 -19.18
CA SER A 13 -1.36 -1.43 -18.34
C SER A 13 -2.70 -0.70 -18.20
N LEU A 14 -2.69 0.64 -18.12
CA LEU A 14 -3.92 1.44 -18.01
C LEU A 14 -4.83 1.28 -19.23
N ARG A 15 -4.27 1.08 -20.43
CA ARG A 15 -5.09 0.78 -21.63
C ARG A 15 -5.99 -0.45 -21.42
N ARG A 16 -5.49 -1.49 -20.76
CA ARG A 16 -6.27 -2.69 -20.46
C ARG A 16 -7.32 -2.42 -19.39
N LEU A 17 -6.95 -1.73 -18.31
CA LEU A 17 -7.88 -1.40 -17.22
C LEU A 17 -8.99 -0.46 -17.69
N HIS A 18 -8.70 0.46 -18.60
CA HIS A 18 -9.69 1.34 -19.20
C HIS A 18 -10.77 0.58 -19.97
N ARG A 19 -10.39 -0.47 -20.71
CA ARG A 19 -11.36 -1.35 -21.37
C ARG A 19 -12.28 -2.06 -20.38
N LEU A 20 -11.73 -2.54 -19.25
CA LEU A 20 -12.52 -3.16 -18.19
C LEU A 20 -13.52 -2.14 -17.61
N ARG A 21 -13.07 -0.91 -17.31
CA ARG A 21 -13.94 0.17 -16.83
C ARG A 21 -15.07 0.51 -17.80
N LEU A 22 -14.82 0.47 -19.11
CA LEU A 22 -15.86 0.73 -20.11
C LEU A 22 -16.90 -0.40 -20.20
N GLN A 23 -16.49 -1.64 -19.94
CA GLN A 23 -17.36 -2.81 -19.99
C GLN A 23 -18.18 -3.00 -18.71
N ASP A 24 -17.58 -2.68 -17.57
CA ASP A 24 -18.16 -2.80 -16.23
C ASP A 24 -17.86 -1.54 -15.42
N PRO A 25 -18.55 -0.41 -15.70
CA PRO A 25 -18.32 0.84 -14.96
C PRO A 25 -18.62 0.68 -13.49
N VAL A 26 -17.82 1.34 -12.63
CA VAL A 26 -18.08 1.36 -11.19
C VAL A 26 -19.42 2.05 -10.92
N GLU A 27 -20.28 1.37 -10.16
CA GLU A 27 -21.59 1.85 -9.77
C GLU A 27 -21.49 3.07 -8.86
N GLU A 28 -22.38 4.03 -9.05
CA GLU A 28 -22.35 5.32 -8.35
C GLU A 28 -22.52 5.19 -6.83
N GLU A 29 -23.31 4.21 -6.38
CA GLU A 29 -23.59 4.00 -4.96
C GLU A 29 -22.38 3.51 -4.15
N VAL A 30 -21.36 2.95 -4.81
CA VAL A 30 -20.11 2.51 -4.15
C VAL A 30 -18.95 3.48 -4.37
N ARG A 31 -19.19 4.62 -5.05
CA ARG A 31 -18.19 5.68 -5.19
C ARG A 31 -18.00 6.43 -3.89
N GLY A 32 -16.75 6.74 -3.53
CA GLY A 32 -16.43 7.39 -2.27
C GLY A 32 -17.24 8.64 -1.93
N TRP A 33 -17.60 9.46 -2.93
CA TRP A 33 -18.45 10.65 -2.74
C TRP A 33 -19.90 10.34 -2.34
N SER A 34 -20.36 9.09 -2.47
CA SER A 34 -21.65 8.59 -1.97
C SER A 34 -21.61 8.15 -0.49
N TRP A 35 -20.64 8.64 0.30
CA TRP A 35 -20.41 8.25 1.70
C TRP A 35 -21.59 8.54 2.64
N ASP A 36 -22.52 9.42 2.27
CA ASP A 36 -23.64 9.89 3.08
C ASP A 36 -24.81 8.89 3.17
N ARG A 37 -24.81 7.87 2.30
CA ARG A 37 -25.89 6.89 2.15
C ARG A 37 -25.37 5.44 2.15
N PRO A 38 -26.23 4.45 2.44
CA PRO A 38 -25.88 3.04 2.24
C PRO A 38 -25.50 2.77 0.77
N PRO A 39 -24.54 1.87 0.50
CA PRO A 39 -23.82 1.01 1.46
C PRO A 39 -22.59 1.67 2.12
N LEU A 40 -22.16 2.85 1.67
CA LEU A 40 -20.91 3.44 2.13
C LEU A 40 -20.98 4.07 3.52
N ARG A 41 -22.14 4.61 3.92
CA ARG A 41 -22.34 5.15 5.26
C ARG A 41 -22.02 4.08 6.31
N PRO A 42 -20.98 4.28 7.16
CA PRO A 42 -20.57 3.28 8.12
C PRO A 42 -21.59 3.15 9.25
N ARG A 43 -21.66 1.96 9.86
CA ARG A 43 -22.51 1.68 11.03
C ARG A 43 -22.02 2.40 12.29
N ALA A 44 -20.71 2.64 12.39
CA ALA A 44 -20.08 3.43 13.44
C ALA A 44 -18.76 4.04 12.95
N TYR A 45 -18.36 5.15 13.57
CA TYR A 45 -17.13 5.86 13.24
C TYR A 45 -16.02 5.48 14.24
N LEU A 46 -15.36 4.35 13.99
CA LEU A 46 -14.29 3.83 14.85
C LEU A 46 -12.89 4.27 14.44
N GLY A 47 -12.76 5.06 13.38
CA GLY A 47 -11.46 5.50 12.85
C GLY A 47 -10.59 4.31 12.43
N LEU A 48 -11.12 3.42 11.59
CA LEU A 48 -10.41 2.21 11.14
C LEU A 48 -9.27 2.54 10.18
N TRP A 49 -8.11 1.91 10.34
CA TRP A 49 -7.06 1.96 9.33
C TRP A 49 -7.43 1.05 8.16
N VAL A 50 -7.10 1.45 6.93
CA VAL A 50 -7.30 0.61 5.73
C VAL A 50 -6.65 -0.76 5.91
N SER A 51 -5.48 -0.81 6.55
CA SER A 51 -4.76 -2.06 6.86
C SER A 51 -5.53 -2.99 7.82
N GLU A 52 -6.29 -2.45 8.79
CA GLU A 52 -7.10 -3.26 9.71
C GLU A 52 -8.30 -3.89 9.00
N VAL A 53 -8.88 -3.16 8.03
CA VAL A 53 -10.01 -3.65 7.23
C VAL A 53 -9.53 -4.68 6.22
N ALA A 54 -8.48 -4.35 5.46
CA ALA A 54 -8.02 -5.10 4.30
C ALA A 54 -7.16 -6.33 4.64
N TYR A 55 -6.22 -6.21 5.59
CA TYR A 55 -5.20 -7.25 5.78
C TYR A 55 -5.65 -8.32 6.76
N ARG A 56 -6.27 -9.37 6.22
CA ARG A 56 -6.75 -10.53 6.97
C ARG A 56 -5.65 -11.58 7.23
N TYR A 57 -4.50 -11.16 7.75
CA TYR A 57 -3.41 -12.10 8.10
C TYR A 57 -3.80 -13.05 9.23
N CYS A 58 -4.57 -12.56 10.23
CA CYS A 58 -5.24 -13.41 11.20
C CYS A 58 -6.67 -13.71 10.71
N PRO A 59 -7.03 -14.98 10.46
CA PRO A 59 -8.38 -15.34 9.99
C PRO A 59 -9.50 -14.93 10.95
N THR A 60 -9.22 -14.84 12.25
CA THR A 60 -10.20 -14.46 13.29
C THR A 60 -10.20 -12.97 13.60
N ARG A 61 -9.30 -12.18 12.99
CA ARG A 61 -9.07 -10.75 13.29
C ARG A 61 -8.75 -10.45 14.76
N ARG A 62 -8.32 -11.46 15.53
CA ARG A 62 -7.91 -11.31 16.93
C ARG A 62 -6.72 -10.36 17.08
N ASP A 63 -5.84 -10.31 16.09
CA ASP A 63 -4.73 -9.35 16.01
C ASP A 63 -5.20 -7.88 16.00
N VAL A 64 -6.26 -7.58 15.24
CA VAL A 64 -6.87 -6.24 15.23
C VAL A 64 -7.56 -5.95 16.56
N TYR A 65 -8.30 -6.91 17.12
CA TYR A 65 -8.94 -6.76 18.43
C TYR A 65 -7.92 -6.46 19.54
N LEU A 66 -6.86 -7.27 19.67
CA LEU A 66 -5.81 -7.09 20.67
C LEU A 66 -5.12 -5.72 20.55
N ARG A 67 -4.82 -5.28 19.31
CA ARG A 67 -4.29 -3.93 19.06
C ARG A 67 -5.22 -2.84 19.57
N ARG A 68 -6.52 -2.96 19.29
CA ARG A 68 -7.55 -1.99 19.69
C ARG A 68 -7.79 -1.97 21.20
N MET A 69 -7.50 -3.07 21.90
CA MET A 69 -7.51 -3.14 23.36
C MET A 69 -6.20 -2.65 24.01
N GLY A 70 -5.25 -2.16 23.21
CA GLY A 70 -3.98 -1.60 23.71
C GLY A 70 -2.87 -2.63 23.96
N VAL A 71 -3.07 -3.88 23.56
CA VAL A 71 -2.02 -4.91 23.62
C VAL A 71 -0.94 -4.60 22.59
N ARG A 72 0.32 -4.61 23.03
CA ARG A 72 1.48 -4.36 22.17
C ARG A 72 1.92 -5.67 21.52
N GLY A 73 1.94 -5.68 20.18
CA GLY A 73 2.51 -6.80 19.43
C GLY A 73 4.02 -6.62 19.22
N GLU A 74 4.73 -7.72 19.09
CA GLU A 74 6.17 -7.74 18.79
C GLU A 74 6.37 -7.77 17.27
N PRO A 75 7.05 -6.79 16.66
CA PRO A 75 7.22 -6.75 15.21
C PRO A 75 8.10 -7.92 14.74
N GLY A 76 7.52 -8.83 13.97
CA GLY A 76 8.28 -9.89 13.31
C GLY A 76 9.20 -9.37 12.21
N GLU A 77 10.16 -10.19 11.78
CA GLU A 77 11.14 -9.81 10.74
C GLU A 77 10.48 -9.31 9.44
N ALA A 78 9.38 -9.93 9.02
CA ALA A 78 8.63 -9.52 7.84
C ALA A 78 8.05 -8.08 7.96
N MET A 79 7.63 -7.68 9.15
CA MET A 79 7.13 -6.32 9.40
C MET A 79 8.27 -5.30 9.37
N VAL A 80 9.42 -5.64 9.97
CA VAL A 80 10.63 -4.80 9.93
C VAL A 80 11.09 -4.63 8.49
N ASN A 81 11.16 -5.71 7.71
CA ASN A 81 11.53 -5.66 6.29
C ASN A 81 10.51 -4.84 5.49
N GLY A 82 9.21 -5.00 5.75
CA GLY A 82 8.16 -4.17 5.15
C GLY A 82 8.40 -2.68 5.41
N SER A 83 8.59 -2.29 6.66
CA SER A 83 8.86 -0.89 7.03
C SER A 83 10.10 -0.33 6.33
N GLN A 84 11.18 -1.12 6.24
CA GLN A 84 12.40 -0.70 5.54
C GLN A 84 12.17 -0.58 4.03
N VAL A 85 11.34 -1.43 3.43
CA VAL A 85 10.94 -1.30 2.01
C VAL A 85 10.23 0.03 1.77
N HIS A 86 9.23 0.41 2.57
CA HIS A 86 8.56 1.71 2.41
C HIS A 86 9.55 2.87 2.57
N ALA A 87 10.46 2.82 3.55
CA ALA A 87 11.49 3.84 3.73
C ALA A 87 12.43 3.96 2.51
N VAL A 88 12.83 2.83 1.92
CA VAL A 88 13.66 2.81 0.71
C VAL A 88 12.93 3.38 -0.51
N PHE A 89 11.65 3.04 -0.69
CA PHE A 89 10.83 3.62 -1.76
C PHE A 89 10.67 5.14 -1.61
N ALA A 90 10.36 5.60 -0.39
CA ALA A 90 10.24 7.03 -0.08
C ALA A 90 11.55 7.78 -0.38
N ALA A 91 12.67 7.25 0.12
CA ALA A 91 13.98 7.87 -0.08
C ALA A 91 14.38 7.91 -1.55
N ALA A 92 14.23 6.80 -2.28
CA ALA A 92 14.53 6.76 -3.71
C ALA A 92 13.67 7.77 -4.49
N CYS A 93 12.38 7.90 -4.17
CA CYS A 93 11.50 8.83 -4.87
C CYS A 93 11.87 10.28 -4.55
N GLU A 94 12.13 10.60 -3.29
CA GLU A 94 12.57 11.93 -2.85
C GLU A 94 13.89 12.33 -3.52
N ASP A 95 14.87 11.42 -3.53
CA ASP A 95 16.19 11.68 -4.07
C ASP A 95 16.15 11.92 -5.58
N VAL A 96 15.45 11.08 -6.33
CA VAL A 96 15.28 11.26 -7.79
C VAL A 96 14.52 12.56 -8.07
N ARG A 97 13.41 12.81 -7.38
CA ARG A 97 12.60 14.02 -7.59
C ARG A 97 13.42 15.28 -7.34
N ARG A 98 14.25 15.30 -6.29
CA ARG A 98 15.13 16.43 -5.98
C ARG A 98 16.09 16.73 -7.12
N GLU A 99 16.82 15.73 -7.63
CA GLU A 99 17.80 15.97 -8.70
C GLU A 99 17.15 16.38 -10.03
N LEU A 100 16.00 15.78 -10.38
CA LEU A 100 15.24 16.19 -11.57
C LEU A 100 14.72 17.63 -11.45
N LEU A 101 14.27 18.05 -10.26
CA LEU A 101 13.85 19.44 -10.01
C LEU A 101 15.00 20.45 -10.12
N LEU A 102 16.24 20.03 -9.88
CA LEU A 102 17.44 20.85 -10.12
C LEU A 102 17.80 20.94 -11.61
N GLY A 103 17.03 20.31 -12.50
CA GLY A 103 17.25 20.33 -13.94
C GLY A 103 18.38 19.41 -14.41
N ARG A 104 18.86 18.50 -13.55
CA ARG A 104 19.86 17.51 -13.95
C ARG A 104 19.21 16.47 -14.88
N PRO A 105 19.86 16.11 -16.01
CA PRO A 105 19.41 15.00 -16.83
C PRO A 105 19.49 13.68 -16.04
N GLY A 106 18.68 12.70 -16.42
CA GLY A 106 18.54 11.45 -15.68
C GLY A 106 19.85 10.73 -15.37
N TRP A 107 20.79 10.65 -16.31
CA TRP A 107 22.08 9.97 -16.10
C TRP A 107 22.94 10.66 -15.02
N GLU A 108 22.97 11.99 -15.01
CA GLU A 108 23.72 12.78 -14.04
C GLU A 108 23.06 12.72 -12.65
N ALA A 109 21.72 12.76 -12.61
CA ALA A 109 20.95 12.54 -11.38
C ALA A 109 21.25 11.17 -10.77
N TYR A 110 21.29 10.11 -11.58
CA TYR A 110 21.64 8.77 -11.11
C TYR A 110 23.04 8.72 -10.49
N GLU A 111 24.06 9.28 -11.16
CA GLU A 111 25.43 9.31 -10.64
C GLU A 111 25.51 10.05 -9.29
N ALA A 112 24.87 11.23 -9.21
CA ALA A 112 24.85 12.06 -8.00
C ALA A 112 24.18 11.38 -6.79
N ILE A 113 23.18 10.51 -7.03
CA ILE A 113 22.48 9.76 -5.98
C ILE A 113 23.23 8.48 -5.64
N ALA A 114 23.67 7.71 -6.65
CA ALA A 114 24.23 6.37 -6.48
C ALA A 114 25.52 6.35 -5.65
N VAL A 115 26.36 7.39 -5.76
CA VAL A 115 27.60 7.53 -4.97
C VAL A 115 27.32 7.58 -3.47
N ARG A 116 26.19 8.14 -3.05
CA ARG A 116 25.79 8.30 -1.64
C ARG A 116 24.81 7.24 -1.14
N ALA A 117 24.51 6.21 -1.95
CA ALA A 117 23.46 5.25 -1.65
C ALA A 117 23.65 4.51 -0.32
N VAL A 118 24.89 4.11 0.01
CA VAL A 118 25.18 3.38 1.26
C VAL A 118 24.95 4.28 2.47
N GLU A 119 25.48 5.51 2.44
CA GLU A 119 25.29 6.50 3.50
C GLU A 119 23.81 6.86 3.68
N ARG A 120 23.10 7.08 2.57
CA ARG A 120 21.66 7.37 2.56
C ARG A 120 20.86 6.27 3.25
N LEU A 121 21.14 5.00 2.94
CA LEU A 121 20.47 3.87 3.55
C LEU A 121 20.86 3.68 5.02
N ALA A 122 22.12 3.89 5.39
CA ALA A 122 22.55 3.89 6.79
C ALA A 122 21.79 4.94 7.61
N GLY A 123 21.54 6.13 7.05
CA GLY A 123 20.72 7.18 7.66
C GLY A 123 19.25 6.80 7.88
N LEU A 124 18.74 5.78 7.19
CA LEU A 124 17.40 5.20 7.38
C LEU A 124 17.40 4.01 8.38
N GLY A 125 18.54 3.73 9.03
CA GLY A 125 18.70 2.57 9.90
C GLY A 125 18.80 1.24 9.15
N VAL A 126 19.17 1.26 7.86
CA VAL A 126 19.43 0.05 7.08
C VAL A 126 20.90 -0.36 7.21
N ASN A 127 21.15 -1.54 7.76
CA ASN A 127 22.46 -2.17 7.71
C ASN A 127 22.61 -2.90 6.36
N VAL A 128 23.43 -2.34 5.47
CA VAL A 128 23.65 -2.85 4.11
C VAL A 128 24.43 -4.17 4.10
N GLU A 129 25.27 -4.42 5.10
CA GLU A 129 26.02 -5.68 5.20
C GLU A 129 25.09 -6.86 5.50
N SER A 130 24.12 -6.65 6.40
CA SER A 130 23.13 -7.68 6.75
C SER A 130 21.97 -7.75 5.77
N LYS A 131 21.60 -6.64 5.11
CA LYS A 131 20.50 -6.56 4.14
C LYS A 131 20.95 -5.93 2.82
N PRO A 132 21.89 -6.56 2.08
CA PRO A 132 22.42 -6.01 0.83
C PRO A 132 21.33 -5.86 -0.25
N TRP A 133 20.25 -6.63 -0.15
CA TRP A 133 19.11 -6.55 -1.06
C TRP A 133 18.37 -5.20 -0.98
N LEU A 134 18.42 -4.48 0.14
CA LEU A 134 17.82 -3.14 0.24
C LEU A 134 18.64 -2.09 -0.53
N LEU A 135 19.96 -2.26 -0.61
CA LEU A 135 20.82 -1.45 -1.48
C LEU A 135 20.56 -1.77 -2.96
N ASP A 136 20.42 -3.06 -3.30
CA ASP A 136 20.04 -3.48 -4.66
C ASP A 136 18.65 -2.90 -5.04
N LEU A 137 17.67 -2.93 -4.12
CA LEU A 137 16.36 -2.30 -4.31
C LEU A 137 16.49 -0.80 -4.58
N TYR A 138 17.15 -0.06 -3.68
CA TYR A 138 17.33 1.39 -3.82
C TYR A 138 17.98 1.75 -5.16
N LYS A 139 19.08 1.09 -5.51
CA LYS A 139 19.81 1.33 -6.78
C LYS A 139 18.95 1.02 -8.00
N ARG A 140 18.14 -0.05 -7.98
CA ARG A 140 17.22 -0.38 -9.09
C ARG A 140 16.11 0.66 -9.25
N LEU A 141 15.56 1.16 -8.15
CA LEU A 141 14.53 2.20 -8.17
C LEU A 141 15.09 3.49 -8.79
N ILE A 142 16.19 4.02 -8.26
CA ILE A 142 16.79 5.27 -8.76
C ILE A 142 17.25 5.13 -10.21
N LEU A 143 17.81 3.97 -10.61
CA LEU A 143 18.23 3.75 -11.99
C LEU A 143 17.03 3.82 -12.95
N THR A 144 15.93 3.15 -12.60
CA THR A 144 14.73 3.12 -13.44
C THR A 144 14.08 4.50 -13.54
N TRP A 145 13.91 5.18 -12.42
CA TRP A 145 13.21 6.47 -12.33
C TRP A 145 14.04 7.62 -12.90
N CYS A 146 15.36 7.62 -12.72
CA CYS A 146 16.24 8.56 -13.40
C CYS A 146 16.22 8.34 -14.92
N ALA A 147 16.27 7.08 -15.39
CA ALA A 147 16.28 6.79 -16.82
C ALA A 147 14.99 7.23 -17.55
N GLU A 148 13.85 7.22 -16.85
CA GLU A 148 12.57 7.72 -17.38
C GLU A 148 12.29 9.18 -17.02
N GLU A 149 13.22 9.85 -16.32
CA GLU A 149 13.05 11.20 -15.76
C GLU A 149 11.69 11.36 -15.04
N TRP A 150 11.33 10.32 -14.28
CA TRP A 150 10.01 10.16 -13.68
C TRP A 150 10.12 9.61 -12.26
N ALA A 151 9.68 10.42 -11.30
CA ALA A 151 9.60 10.06 -9.87
C ALA A 151 8.18 10.31 -9.33
N GLY A 152 7.17 9.85 -10.07
CA GLY A 152 5.76 10.17 -9.82
C GLY A 152 4.93 9.04 -9.22
N LEU A 153 5.55 7.97 -8.71
CA LEU A 153 4.81 6.77 -8.30
C LEU A 153 4.67 6.60 -6.77
N PHE A 154 5.57 7.19 -5.99
CA PHE A 154 5.64 6.93 -4.54
C PHE A 154 5.76 8.23 -3.75
N VAL A 155 4.62 8.74 -3.30
CA VAL A 155 4.53 9.89 -2.40
C VAL A 155 3.49 9.50 -1.37
N GLU A 156 3.86 9.39 -0.08
CA GLU A 156 2.90 9.11 0.98
C GLU A 156 1.80 10.17 0.98
N TYR A 157 0.65 9.83 0.39
CA TYR A 157 -0.44 10.76 0.19
C TYR A 157 -1.41 10.62 1.35
N ARG A 158 -1.58 11.71 2.11
CA ARG A 158 -2.52 11.75 3.24
C ARG A 158 -3.94 11.93 2.70
N VAL A 159 -4.87 11.13 3.22
CA VAL A 159 -6.29 11.18 2.86
C VAL A 159 -7.16 11.10 4.11
N ASP A 160 -8.20 11.93 4.20
CA ASP A 160 -9.18 11.86 5.29
C ASP A 160 -10.25 10.82 4.94
N GLY A 161 -10.24 9.68 5.65
CA GLY A 161 -11.21 8.59 5.45
C GLY A 161 -12.40 8.62 6.41
N TRP A 162 -12.56 9.69 7.21
CA TRP A 162 -13.53 9.72 8.31
C TRP A 162 -14.97 9.52 7.86
N CYS A 163 -15.38 10.09 6.73
CA CYS A 163 -16.74 9.93 6.19
C CYS A 163 -17.10 8.46 5.90
N LEU A 164 -16.10 7.60 5.67
CA LEU A 164 -16.25 6.17 5.45
C LEU A 164 -16.03 5.33 6.72
N GLY A 165 -15.92 5.96 7.89
CA GLY A 165 -15.65 5.28 9.17
C GLY A 165 -14.18 4.89 9.35
N LEU A 166 -13.30 5.37 8.45
CA LEU A 166 -11.86 5.13 8.50
C LEU A 166 -11.15 6.25 9.28
N SER A 167 -9.84 6.10 9.49
CA SER A 167 -8.99 7.11 10.14
C SER A 167 -8.97 8.44 9.37
N ARG A 168 -8.82 9.56 10.08
CA ARG A 168 -8.57 10.89 9.48
C ARG A 168 -7.16 11.04 8.90
N ASN A 169 -6.26 10.13 9.24
CA ASN A 169 -4.83 10.22 8.94
C ASN A 169 -4.36 9.04 8.08
N LEU A 170 -5.21 8.55 7.16
CA LEU A 170 -4.80 7.49 6.24
C LEU A 170 -3.65 7.96 5.36
N ARG A 171 -2.84 7.01 4.89
CA ARG A 171 -1.73 7.26 3.98
C ARG A 171 -1.70 6.20 2.90
N ALA A 172 -2.02 6.58 1.67
CA ALA A 172 -1.70 5.74 0.52
C ALA A 172 -0.20 5.83 0.25
N ASP A 173 0.43 4.75 -0.20
CA ASP A 173 1.87 4.73 -0.49
C ASP A 173 2.26 5.66 -1.65
N GLY A 174 1.34 5.85 -2.59
CA GLY A 174 1.55 6.73 -3.74
C GLY A 174 0.31 6.97 -4.56
N LEU A 175 0.34 8.06 -5.32
CA LEU A 175 -0.55 8.34 -6.42
C LEU A 175 0.29 8.47 -7.68
N ALA A 176 -0.12 7.82 -8.76
CA ALA A 176 0.51 7.94 -10.07
C ALA A 176 -0.46 8.55 -11.10
N GLU A 177 0.12 8.97 -12.24
CA GLU A 177 -0.60 9.60 -13.35
C GLU A 177 -1.82 8.77 -13.79
N GLY A 178 -2.92 9.46 -14.10
CA GLY A 178 -4.17 8.83 -14.50
C GLY A 178 -5.04 8.33 -13.34
N GLY A 179 -4.85 8.88 -12.13
CA GLY A 179 -5.68 8.56 -10.96
C GLY A 179 -5.42 7.16 -10.40
N VAL A 180 -4.15 6.74 -10.39
CA VAL A 180 -3.75 5.39 -9.99
C VAL A 180 -3.30 5.38 -8.54
N VAL A 181 -3.95 4.57 -7.71
CA VAL A 181 -3.55 4.33 -6.31
C VAL A 181 -2.43 3.30 -6.26
N VAL A 182 -1.37 3.56 -5.51
CA VAL A 182 -0.22 2.67 -5.39
C VAL A 182 -0.17 2.10 -3.98
N GLU A 183 0.10 0.80 -3.88
CA GLU A 183 0.33 0.11 -2.61
C GLU A 183 1.54 -0.83 -2.76
N VAL A 184 2.51 -0.70 -1.86
CA VAL A 184 3.75 -1.50 -1.81
C VAL A 184 3.64 -2.52 -0.68
N LYS A 185 4.07 -3.75 -0.97
CA LYS A 185 4.05 -4.87 -0.03
C LYS A 185 5.36 -5.65 -0.06
N TYR A 186 5.89 -5.94 1.12
CA TYR A 186 6.95 -6.92 1.28
C TYR A 186 6.36 -8.31 1.50
N GLY A 187 6.90 -9.31 0.81
CA GLY A 187 6.53 -10.71 0.95
C GLY A 187 5.63 -11.24 -0.16
N ARG A 188 4.83 -12.25 0.17
CA ARG A 188 4.03 -12.99 -0.82
C ARG A 188 2.79 -12.19 -1.23
N PRO A 189 2.40 -12.21 -2.53
CA PRO A 189 1.12 -11.69 -2.96
C PRO A 189 -0.06 -12.40 -2.30
N HIS A 190 -1.05 -11.62 -1.86
CA HIS A 190 -2.32 -12.13 -1.33
C HIS A 190 -3.48 -11.38 -1.97
N ARG A 191 -4.60 -12.10 -2.21
CA ARG A 191 -5.81 -11.53 -2.84
C ARG A 191 -6.35 -10.32 -2.05
N PHE A 192 -6.30 -10.39 -0.71
CA PHE A 192 -6.81 -9.33 0.16
C PHE A 192 -6.01 -8.01 0.07
N HIS A 193 -4.80 -7.99 -0.51
CA HIS A 193 -4.08 -6.73 -0.71
C HIS A 193 -4.82 -5.79 -1.67
N ARG A 194 -5.64 -6.34 -2.59
CA ARG A 194 -6.49 -5.52 -3.47
C ARG A 194 -7.53 -4.70 -2.69
N LEU A 195 -7.96 -5.17 -1.51
CA LEU A 195 -8.93 -4.45 -0.69
C LEU A 195 -8.37 -3.12 -0.19
N ALA A 196 -7.06 -3.04 0.08
CA ALA A 196 -6.46 -1.77 0.49
C ALA A 196 -6.57 -0.70 -0.60
N LEU A 197 -6.36 -1.08 -1.87
CA LEU A 197 -6.56 -0.18 -3.00
C LEU A 197 -8.00 0.35 -3.05
N ALA A 198 -9.01 -0.49 -2.81
CA ALA A 198 -10.40 -0.05 -2.78
C ALA A 198 -10.68 0.92 -1.61
N GLY A 199 -10.13 0.64 -0.43
CA GLY A 199 -10.27 1.53 0.73
C GLY A 199 -9.67 2.92 0.47
N TYR A 200 -8.45 2.98 -0.08
CA TYR A 200 -7.82 4.25 -0.44
C TYR A 200 -8.54 4.94 -1.59
N ALA A 201 -8.94 4.22 -2.64
CA ALA A 201 -9.68 4.79 -3.76
C ALA A 201 -10.99 5.45 -3.30
N MET A 202 -11.78 4.78 -2.46
CA MET A 202 -13.02 5.36 -1.93
C MET A 202 -12.74 6.56 -1.02
N ALA A 203 -11.69 6.53 -0.19
CA ALA A 203 -11.33 7.69 0.63
C ALA A 203 -10.92 8.90 -0.23
N LEU A 204 -10.13 8.67 -1.29
CA LEU A 204 -9.71 9.70 -2.23
C LEU A 204 -10.90 10.24 -3.05
N GLU A 205 -11.80 9.37 -3.50
CA GLU A 205 -13.04 9.77 -4.17
C GLU A 205 -13.91 10.66 -3.27
N ALA A 206 -13.99 10.35 -1.96
CA ALA A 206 -14.74 11.14 -1.00
C ALA A 206 -14.12 12.51 -0.71
N GLU A 207 -12.79 12.62 -0.74
CA GLU A 207 -12.07 13.87 -0.46
C GLU A 207 -11.93 14.77 -1.71
N MET A 208 -11.66 14.17 -2.88
CA MET A 208 -11.31 14.90 -4.09
C MET A 208 -12.44 15.01 -5.12
N GLU A 209 -13.54 14.28 -4.94
CA GLU A 209 -14.69 14.25 -5.86
C GLU A 209 -14.31 13.90 -7.31
N VAL A 210 -13.26 13.08 -7.49
CA VAL A 210 -12.80 12.57 -8.80
C VAL A 210 -12.61 11.05 -8.75
N PRO A 211 -12.84 10.33 -9.87
CA PRO A 211 -12.82 8.86 -9.88
C PRO A 211 -11.42 8.28 -9.69
N PHE A 212 -11.29 7.29 -8.78
CA PHE A 212 -10.09 6.48 -8.59
C PHE A 212 -10.37 5.01 -8.93
N ASP A 213 -10.30 4.67 -10.21
CA ASP A 213 -10.70 3.36 -10.73
C ASP A 213 -9.55 2.36 -10.89
N TYR A 214 -8.32 2.81 -10.70
CA TYR A 214 -7.13 2.05 -11.02
C TYR A 214 -6.19 2.02 -9.84
N GLY A 215 -5.54 0.87 -9.64
CA GLY A 215 -4.47 0.75 -8.68
C GLY A 215 -3.34 -0.13 -9.16
N VAL A 216 -2.20 -0.04 -8.49
CA VAL A 216 -1.04 -0.90 -8.72
C VAL A 216 -0.57 -1.44 -7.37
N LEU A 217 -0.52 -2.77 -7.28
CA LEU A 217 0.14 -3.47 -6.19
C LEU A 217 1.58 -3.74 -6.59
N ILE A 218 2.54 -3.29 -5.80
CA ILE A 218 3.96 -3.59 -5.96
C ILE A 218 4.37 -4.55 -4.86
N TYR A 219 4.99 -5.65 -5.27
CA TYR A 219 5.50 -6.69 -4.39
C TYR A 219 7.02 -6.71 -4.43
N VAL A 220 7.60 -6.63 -3.24
CA VAL A 220 9.03 -6.75 -3.00
C VAL A 220 9.29 -8.01 -2.20
N SER A 221 10.29 -8.77 -2.62
CA SER A 221 10.79 -9.92 -1.88
C SER A 221 12.31 -9.97 -1.99
N GLU A 222 12.94 -10.66 -1.05
CA GLU A 222 14.37 -10.94 -1.10
C GLU A 222 14.61 -12.32 -1.71
N SER A 223 15.67 -12.44 -2.52
CA SER A 223 16.21 -13.75 -2.88
C SER A 223 17.68 -13.66 -3.28
N GLY A 224 18.53 -14.38 -2.54
CA GLY A 224 19.96 -14.49 -2.83
C GLY A 224 20.70 -13.16 -2.68
N GLY A 225 20.31 -12.35 -1.69
CA GLY A 225 20.91 -11.03 -1.42
C GLY A 225 20.47 -9.95 -2.41
N ARG A 226 19.46 -10.21 -3.26
CA ARG A 226 18.92 -9.25 -4.24
C ARG A 226 17.44 -9.04 -4.05
N ALA A 227 16.97 -7.84 -4.41
CA ALA A 227 15.55 -7.55 -4.40
C ALA A 227 14.87 -8.09 -5.66
N ARG A 228 13.74 -8.77 -5.46
CA ARG A 228 12.81 -9.17 -6.50
C ARG A 228 11.58 -8.28 -6.44
N LEU A 229 11.34 -7.57 -7.53
CA LEU A 229 10.14 -6.77 -7.72
C LEU A 229 9.18 -7.47 -8.67
N SER A 230 7.90 -7.44 -8.31
CA SER A 230 6.82 -7.73 -9.24
C SER A 230 5.67 -6.78 -8.95
N TRP A 231 4.78 -6.59 -9.91
CA TRP A 231 3.66 -5.70 -9.74
C TRP A 231 2.44 -6.13 -10.53
N GLU A 232 1.29 -5.65 -10.09
CA GLU A 232 -0.03 -6.05 -10.57
C GLU A 232 -0.92 -4.80 -10.74
N PRO A 233 -1.33 -4.48 -11.98
CA PRO A 233 -2.34 -3.46 -12.23
C PRO A 233 -3.72 -4.03 -11.90
N VAL A 234 -4.50 -3.28 -11.13
CA VAL A 234 -5.79 -3.68 -10.58
C VAL A 234 -6.85 -2.69 -11.07
N TYR A 235 -7.90 -3.22 -11.71
CA TYR A 235 -9.14 -2.47 -11.87
C TYR A 235 -9.89 -2.54 -10.53
N ILE A 236 -10.09 -1.40 -9.91
CA ILE A 236 -10.85 -1.29 -8.67
C ILE A 236 -12.32 -1.29 -9.13
N SER A 237 -12.97 -2.45 -9.08
CA SER A 237 -14.34 -2.65 -9.57
C SER A 237 -15.38 -2.32 -8.50
N THR A 238 -16.66 -2.34 -8.87
CA THR A 238 -17.79 -2.33 -7.93
C THR A 238 -17.66 -3.46 -6.91
N SER A 239 -17.37 -4.68 -7.37
CA SER A 239 -17.26 -5.86 -6.50
C SER A 239 -16.14 -5.74 -5.47
N LEU A 240 -14.99 -5.17 -5.86
CA LEU A 240 -13.87 -4.97 -4.93
C LEU A 240 -14.20 -3.90 -3.86
N ARG A 241 -14.94 -2.86 -4.23
CA ARG A 241 -15.43 -1.84 -3.29
C ARG A 241 -16.44 -2.43 -2.30
N ARG A 242 -17.41 -3.21 -2.80
CA ARG A 242 -18.37 -3.95 -1.94
C ARG A 242 -17.65 -4.88 -0.96
N GLU A 243 -16.67 -5.65 -1.42
CA GLU A 243 -15.87 -6.56 -0.56
C GLU A 243 -15.13 -5.78 0.55
N PHE A 244 -14.65 -4.56 0.28
CA PHE A 244 -14.05 -3.70 1.31
C PHE A 244 -15.09 -3.18 2.31
N VAL A 245 -16.24 -2.72 1.83
CA VAL A 245 -17.34 -2.21 2.68
C VAL A 245 -17.86 -3.29 3.62
N GLU A 246 -18.09 -4.50 3.10
CA GLU A 246 -18.46 -5.66 3.90
C GLU A 246 -17.38 -5.98 4.94
N ALA A 247 -16.11 -6.01 4.54
CA ALA A 247 -14.99 -6.25 5.44
C ALA A 247 -14.86 -5.19 6.54
N ARG A 248 -15.23 -3.94 6.26
CA ARG A 248 -15.24 -2.83 7.22
C ARG A 248 -16.38 -3.01 8.21
N ASP A 249 -17.59 -3.26 7.71
CA ASP A 249 -18.77 -3.39 8.55
C ASP A 249 -18.68 -4.63 9.46
N GLU A 250 -18.17 -5.76 8.97
CA GLU A 250 -17.84 -6.94 9.79
C GLU A 250 -16.87 -6.60 10.93
N LEU A 251 -15.85 -5.78 10.65
CA LEU A 251 -14.87 -5.36 11.65
C LEU A 251 -15.49 -4.40 12.67
N ILE A 252 -16.34 -3.47 12.23
CA ILE A 252 -17.10 -2.59 13.12
C ILE A 252 -17.96 -3.43 14.06
N ASP A 253 -18.76 -4.36 13.52
CA ASP A 253 -19.65 -5.22 14.30
C ASP A 253 -18.84 -6.07 15.32
N MET A 254 -17.70 -6.62 14.90
CA MET A 254 -16.80 -7.36 15.80
C MET A 254 -16.31 -6.49 16.96
N LEU A 255 -15.82 -5.28 16.68
CA LEU A 255 -15.29 -4.37 17.71
C LEU A 255 -16.38 -3.87 18.65
N LEU A 256 -17.57 -3.54 18.13
CA LEU A 256 -18.71 -3.09 18.93
C LEU A 256 -19.27 -4.21 19.82
N SER A 257 -19.14 -5.48 19.41
CA SER A 257 -19.60 -6.60 20.23
C SER A 257 -18.85 -6.72 21.56
N GLY A 258 -17.63 -6.19 21.64
CA GLY A 258 -16.74 -6.34 22.79
C GLY A 258 -16.31 -7.78 23.07
N ARG A 259 -16.67 -8.74 22.22
CA ARG A 259 -16.31 -10.15 22.36
C ARG A 259 -14.98 -10.38 21.68
N GLU A 260 -14.00 -10.82 22.46
CA GLU A 260 -12.70 -11.21 21.91
C GLU A 260 -12.87 -12.35 20.89
N PRO A 261 -12.35 -12.20 19.66
CA PRO A 261 -12.40 -13.27 18.67
C PRO A 261 -11.60 -14.50 19.12
N PRO A 262 -12.00 -15.71 18.70
CA PRO A 262 -11.28 -16.92 19.06
C PRO A 262 -9.84 -16.93 18.51
N ARG A 263 -9.00 -17.77 19.11
CA ARG A 263 -7.67 -18.06 18.57
C ARG A 263 -7.79 -18.68 17.18
N ALA A 264 -6.97 -18.23 16.24
CA ALA A 264 -6.92 -18.84 14.93
C ALA A 264 -6.32 -20.26 15.01
N SER A 265 -6.96 -21.23 14.37
CA SER A 265 -6.45 -22.61 14.26
C SER A 265 -5.14 -22.69 13.49
N SER A 266 -4.90 -21.75 12.58
CA SER A 266 -3.65 -21.58 11.85
C SER A 266 -3.19 -20.13 11.96
N CYS A 267 -2.27 -19.86 12.90
CA CYS A 267 -1.69 -18.54 13.10
C CYS A 267 -0.37 -18.41 12.32
N PRO A 268 -0.19 -17.36 11.50
CA PRO A 268 1.06 -17.19 10.75
C PRO A 268 2.24 -16.95 11.71
N SER A 269 3.41 -17.48 11.37
CA SER A 269 4.64 -17.31 12.16
C SER A 269 5.06 -15.84 12.31
N SER A 270 4.66 -14.99 11.36
CA SER A 270 4.90 -13.55 11.36
C SER A 270 3.87 -12.74 12.15
N CYS A 271 2.90 -13.38 12.82
CA CYS A 271 1.90 -12.67 13.61
C CYS A 271 2.56 -11.96 14.81
N PRO A 272 2.41 -10.63 14.95
CA PRO A 272 3.02 -9.91 16.06
C PRO A 272 2.38 -10.20 17.42
N TYR A 273 1.21 -10.85 17.43
CA TYR A 273 0.46 -11.23 18.64
C TYR A 273 0.55 -12.74 18.92
N ARG A 274 1.55 -13.42 18.36
CA ARG A 274 1.67 -14.87 18.50
C ARG A 274 1.84 -15.30 19.97
N GLY A 275 2.58 -14.53 20.78
CA GLY A 275 2.73 -14.77 22.22
C GLY A 275 1.40 -14.74 22.99
N GLU A 276 0.49 -13.86 22.59
CA GLU A 276 -0.86 -13.73 23.18
C GLU A 276 -1.84 -14.85 22.75
N CYS A 277 -1.44 -15.65 21.76
CA CYS A 277 -2.20 -16.77 21.23
C CYS A 277 -1.62 -18.14 21.62
N ALA A 278 -0.52 -18.16 22.37
CA ALA A 278 0.12 -19.36 22.90
C ALA A 278 -0.73 -20.02 23.99
#